data_AF-A0A6L5XEH9-F1
#
_entry.id   AF-A0A6L5XEH9-F1
#
_cell.length_a   1.000
_cell.length_b   1.000
_cell.length_c   1.000
_cell.angle_alpha   90.00
_cell.angle_beta   90.00
_cell.angle_gamma   90.00
#
_symmetry.space_group_name_H-M   'P 1'
#
loop_
_entity.id
_entity.type
_entity.pdbx_description
1 polymer ?
#
loop_
_entity_poly.entity_id
_entity_poly.type
_entity_poly.pdbx_seq_one_letter_code
_entity_poly.pdbx_strand_id
1 'polypeptide(L)'
;MKLPISINLAAMSWAQHEAKRLVRFKKGRTGQPPSWEGHGEDITTHTAGQPLTDRAYWEGRYVLCELRIENEAGEGVTLADAVVSVSRERRIVSTALVGRDGTVKEYINEGDWAISIVVGLQGVQDGVMADVWPDAQVRELRKLLETKEALRVQSSFLDVWGISRMVVKSISATQQTDSNYQTMSISAVSDEDYEIFSNDYEAPKGAE
;
A
#
# COMPACT_ATOMS: atom_id res chain seq x y z
N MET A 1 -37.24 -40.86 -30.13
CA MET A 1 -35.79 -40.66 -30.38
C MET A 1 -35.65 -39.42 -31.27
N LYS A 2 -35.16 -38.30 -30.73
CA LYS A 2 -34.97 -37.04 -31.47
C LYS A 2 -33.57 -37.03 -32.09
N LEU A 3 -33.46 -36.77 -33.39
CA LEU A 3 -32.24 -36.35 -34.08
C LEU A 3 -32.41 -34.89 -34.51
N PRO A 4 -31.38 -34.02 -34.43
CA PRO A 4 -31.50 -32.62 -34.79
C PRO A 4 -31.26 -32.37 -36.29
N ILE A 5 -32.23 -31.66 -36.86
CA ILE A 5 -32.21 -30.62 -37.91
C ILE A 5 -30.87 -30.41 -38.65
N SER A 6 -30.92 -30.55 -39.98
CA SER A 6 -30.00 -29.93 -40.94
C SER A 6 -30.57 -28.62 -41.47
N ILE A 7 -29.73 -27.58 -41.63
CA ILE A 7 -30.01 -26.42 -42.50
C ILE A 7 -28.73 -26.03 -43.25
N ASN A 8 -28.75 -26.23 -44.56
CA ASN A 8 -27.85 -25.61 -45.52
C ASN A 8 -28.29 -24.16 -45.76
N LEU A 9 -27.35 -23.21 -45.78
CA LEU A 9 -27.61 -21.85 -46.26
C LEU A 9 -26.66 -21.52 -47.42
N ALA A 10 -27.23 -21.57 -48.62
CA ALA A 10 -26.64 -21.10 -49.85
C ALA A 10 -26.73 -19.56 -49.98
N ALA A 11 -25.78 -19.03 -50.75
CA ALA A 11 -25.85 -17.82 -51.58
C ALA A 11 -26.08 -16.47 -50.86
N MET A 12 -24.97 -15.78 -50.54
CA MET A 12 -24.98 -14.33 -50.36
C MET A 12 -25.01 -13.63 -51.73
N SER A 13 -25.90 -12.64 -51.80
CA SER A 13 -26.34 -11.93 -52.99
C SER A 13 -25.35 -10.87 -53.48
N TRP A 14 -25.50 -10.49 -54.75
CA TRP A 14 -24.76 -9.45 -55.48
C TRP A 14 -24.75 -8.06 -54.81
N ALA A 15 -25.57 -7.82 -53.79
CA ALA A 15 -25.65 -6.53 -53.08
C ALA A 15 -24.36 -6.17 -52.31
N GLN A 16 -23.57 -7.15 -51.88
CA GLN A 16 -22.27 -6.88 -51.22
C GLN A 16 -21.18 -6.42 -52.20
N HIS A 17 -21.35 -6.65 -53.50
CA HIS A 17 -20.33 -6.28 -54.50
C HIS A 17 -20.39 -4.80 -54.90
N GLU A 18 -21.56 -4.15 -54.81
CA GLU A 18 -21.68 -2.71 -55.12
C GLU A 18 -21.25 -1.79 -53.97
N ALA A 19 -21.34 -2.23 -52.70
CA ALA A 19 -20.89 -1.44 -51.56
C ALA A 19 -19.37 -1.20 -51.54
N LYS A 20 -18.58 -2.05 -52.21
CA LYS A 20 -17.13 -1.87 -52.37
C LYS A 20 -16.73 -0.82 -53.40
N ARG A 21 -17.68 -0.22 -54.14
CA ARG A 21 -17.40 0.80 -55.17
C ARG A 21 -17.38 2.24 -54.64
N LEU A 22 -17.69 2.47 -53.36
CA LEU A 22 -17.74 3.81 -52.75
C LEU A 22 -16.51 4.20 -51.92
N VAL A 23 -15.54 3.30 -51.72
CA VAL A 23 -14.25 3.67 -51.13
C VAL A 23 -13.26 3.98 -52.25
N ARG A 24 -13.32 5.20 -52.80
CA ARG A 24 -12.22 5.72 -53.64
C ARG A 24 -11.06 6.07 -52.73
N PHE A 25 -10.12 5.15 -52.54
CA PHE A 25 -8.79 5.48 -52.06
C PHE A 25 -8.18 6.51 -53.02
N LYS A 26 -7.79 7.69 -52.51
CA LYS A 26 -7.00 8.64 -53.30
C LYS A 26 -5.69 7.94 -53.70
N LYS A 27 -5.24 8.15 -54.95
CA LYS A 27 -3.94 7.68 -55.45
C LYS A 27 -2.86 8.01 -54.40
N GLY A 28 -2.09 6.99 -54.01
CA GLY A 28 -0.94 7.15 -53.11
C GLY A 28 0.04 8.19 -53.65
N ARG A 29 0.72 8.89 -52.75
CA ARG A 29 1.73 9.91 -53.05
C ARG A 29 2.75 9.37 -54.08
N THR A 30 2.82 9.97 -55.26
CA THR A 30 3.94 9.79 -56.22
C THR A 30 4.99 10.88 -56.00
N GLY A 31 5.56 10.89 -54.80
CA GLY A 31 6.66 11.77 -54.44
C GLY A 31 7.65 11.00 -53.58
N GLN A 32 8.90 11.47 -53.53
CA GLN A 32 9.98 10.85 -52.77
C GLN A 32 9.52 10.58 -51.31
N PRO A 33 9.85 9.40 -50.73
CA PRO A 33 9.48 9.10 -49.36
C PRO A 33 10.05 10.18 -48.44
N PRO A 34 9.31 10.62 -47.40
CA PRO A 34 9.89 11.52 -46.41
C PRO A 34 11.13 10.84 -45.82
N SER A 35 12.28 11.48 -45.97
CA SER A 35 13.50 11.08 -45.28
C SER A 35 13.31 11.35 -43.80
N TRP A 36 13.50 10.31 -42.98
CA TRP A 36 13.54 10.38 -41.52
C TRP A 36 14.97 10.54 -40.98
N GLU A 37 15.96 10.77 -41.86
CA GLU A 37 17.34 11.03 -41.43
C GLU A 37 17.39 12.36 -40.66
N GLY A 38 17.77 12.26 -39.38
CA GLY A 38 17.98 13.41 -38.49
C GLY A 38 16.76 13.88 -37.68
N HIS A 39 15.62 13.20 -37.78
CA HIS A 39 14.43 13.50 -36.96
C HIS A 39 14.15 12.51 -35.82
N GLY A 40 15.03 11.52 -35.63
CA GLY A 40 15.19 10.88 -34.34
C GLY A 40 16.24 11.66 -33.58
N GLU A 41 15.85 12.53 -32.65
CA GLU A 41 16.69 12.58 -31.46
C GLU A 41 16.76 11.14 -30.93
N ASP A 42 17.95 10.71 -30.51
CA ASP A 42 18.09 9.43 -29.85
C ASP A 42 16.98 9.35 -28.82
N ILE A 43 16.18 8.27 -28.86
CA ILE A 43 15.33 7.96 -27.72
C ILE A 43 16.31 7.88 -26.57
N THR A 44 16.35 8.92 -25.73
CA THR A 44 17.06 8.86 -24.47
C THR A 44 16.32 7.81 -23.69
N THR A 45 16.79 6.58 -23.81
CA THR A 45 16.44 5.49 -22.93
C THR A 45 16.96 5.93 -21.57
N HIS A 46 16.12 6.64 -20.82
CA HIS A 46 16.24 6.59 -19.37
C HIS A 46 16.11 5.11 -19.06
N THR A 47 17.15 4.51 -18.49
CA THR A 47 17.11 3.14 -18.00
C THR A 47 15.89 3.00 -17.10
N ALA A 48 14.81 2.44 -17.63
CA ALA A 48 13.71 2.01 -16.81
C ALA A 48 14.22 0.83 -15.99
N GLY A 49 14.33 1.02 -14.68
CA GLY A 49 14.42 -0.07 -13.72
C GLY A 49 15.81 -0.37 -13.17
N GLN A 50 16.42 0.57 -12.42
CA GLN A 50 16.72 0.16 -11.06
C GLN A 50 15.38 0.06 -10.34
N PRO A 51 15.13 -0.97 -9.52
CA PRO A 51 13.86 -1.08 -8.84
C PRO A 51 13.56 0.23 -8.11
N LEU A 52 12.28 0.62 -8.02
CA LEU A 52 11.82 1.79 -7.25
C LEU A 52 12.24 1.74 -5.76
N THR A 53 13.01 0.73 -5.36
CA THR A 53 13.58 0.52 -4.04
C THR A 53 14.99 1.09 -3.86
N ASP A 54 15.62 1.72 -4.86
CA ASP A 54 16.93 2.38 -4.65
C ASP A 54 16.78 3.64 -3.77
N ARG A 55 17.14 3.47 -2.50
CA ARG A 55 17.09 4.50 -1.46
C ARG A 55 17.74 5.81 -1.87
N ALA A 56 18.90 5.78 -2.55
CA ALA A 56 19.66 6.98 -2.89
C ALA A 56 18.93 7.87 -3.93
N TYR A 57 18.04 7.28 -4.73
CA TYR A 57 17.21 8.02 -5.69
C TYR A 57 16.06 8.78 -4.99
N TRP A 58 15.61 8.28 -3.83
CA TRP A 58 14.48 8.83 -3.07
C TRP A 58 14.91 9.72 -1.90
N GLU A 59 16.14 9.60 -1.41
CA GLU A 59 16.68 10.47 -0.36
C GLU A 59 16.62 11.94 -0.79
N GLY A 60 15.89 12.77 -0.01
CA GLY A 60 15.70 14.20 -0.26
C GLY A 60 14.44 14.59 -1.04
N ARG A 61 13.64 13.63 -1.52
CA ARG A 61 12.29 13.86 -2.07
C ARG A 61 11.27 13.19 -1.15
N TYR A 62 10.33 13.96 -0.58
CA TYR A 62 9.27 13.47 0.34
C TYR A 62 8.31 12.46 -0.33
N VAL A 63 8.76 11.25 -0.64
CA VAL A 63 7.93 10.22 -1.31
C VAL A 63 8.12 8.84 -0.71
N LEU A 64 9.31 8.49 -0.19
CA LEU A 64 9.54 7.21 0.47
C LEU A 64 9.69 7.40 1.99
N CYS A 65 8.69 6.98 2.75
CA CYS A 65 8.77 6.91 4.20
C CYS A 65 9.11 5.46 4.58
N GLU A 66 10.40 5.15 4.69
CA GLU A 66 10.82 3.83 5.17
C GLU A 66 10.18 3.57 6.54
N LEU A 67 9.83 2.31 6.78
CA LEU A 67 9.26 1.87 8.04
C LEU A 67 10.27 0.98 8.75
N ARG A 68 10.78 1.43 9.88
CA ARG A 68 11.65 0.63 10.75
C ARG A 68 10.85 0.15 11.94
N ILE A 69 10.87 -1.17 12.16
CA ILE A 69 10.22 -1.82 13.29
C ILE A 69 11.30 -2.50 14.12
N GLU A 70 11.32 -2.25 15.42
CA GLU A 70 12.31 -2.78 16.35
C GLU A 70 11.65 -3.34 17.60
N ASN A 71 12.24 -4.40 18.14
CA ASN A 71 11.91 -4.91 19.47
C ASN A 71 12.56 -4.04 20.56
N GLU A 72 12.27 -4.32 21.85
CA GLU A 72 12.90 -3.57 22.95
C GLU A 72 14.42 -3.79 23.05
N ALA A 73 14.92 -4.92 22.54
CA ALA A 73 16.34 -5.26 22.51
C ALA A 73 17.13 -4.52 21.41
N GLY A 74 16.45 -3.80 20.50
CA GLY A 74 17.06 -3.09 19.37
C GLY A 74 17.32 -3.95 18.12
N GLU A 75 16.83 -5.19 18.09
CA GLU A 75 16.76 -6.00 16.88
C GLU A 75 15.53 -5.59 16.07
N GLY A 76 15.74 -5.25 14.80
CA GLY A 76 14.66 -4.71 13.97
C GLY A 76 14.91 -4.87 12.48
N VAL A 77 13.84 -4.65 11.73
CA VAL A 77 13.83 -4.73 10.26
C VAL A 77 13.45 -3.37 9.70
N THR A 78 14.21 -2.92 8.69
CA THR A 78 13.87 -1.75 7.89
C THR A 78 13.17 -2.19 6.61
N LEU A 79 11.95 -1.70 6.43
CA LEU A 79 11.08 -2.01 5.31
C LEU A 79 11.06 -0.80 4.38
N ALA A 80 11.65 -0.96 3.20
CA ALA A 80 11.70 0.09 2.18
C ALA A 80 10.36 0.25 1.46
N ASP A 81 9.64 -0.85 1.24
CA ASP A 81 8.31 -0.87 0.63
C ASP A 81 7.24 -1.12 1.71
N ALA A 82 6.80 -0.05 2.35
CA ALA A 82 5.74 -0.09 3.34
C ALA A 82 4.78 1.08 3.15
N VAL A 83 3.50 0.76 3.07
CA VAL A 83 2.41 1.74 3.05
C VAL A 83 1.72 1.70 4.40
N VAL A 84 1.76 2.83 5.10
CA VAL A 84 1.17 2.98 6.43
C VAL A 84 -0.07 3.85 6.33
N SER A 85 -1.16 3.40 6.95
CA SER A 85 -2.38 4.16 7.14
C SER A 85 -2.70 4.25 8.63
N VAL A 86 -3.13 5.42 9.06
CA VAL A 86 -3.37 5.74 10.47
C VAL A 86 -4.76 6.36 10.59
N SER A 87 -5.51 5.92 11.59
CA SER A 87 -6.87 6.40 11.86
C SER A 87 -7.13 6.44 13.35
N ARG A 88 -7.88 7.43 13.83
CA ARG A 88 -8.26 7.55 15.24
C ARG A 88 -9.72 7.93 15.35
N GLU A 89 -10.42 7.22 16.23
CA GLU A 89 -11.80 7.52 16.54
C GLU A 89 -11.88 8.51 17.72
N ARG A 90 -12.75 9.50 17.59
CA ARG A 90 -13.12 10.41 18.69
C ARG A 90 -14.50 10.05 19.18
N ARG A 91 -14.62 9.73 20.47
CA ARG A 91 -15.91 9.42 21.08
C ARG A 91 -16.62 10.72 21.44
N ILE A 92 -17.69 11.03 20.71
CA ILE A 92 -18.49 12.24 20.89
C ILE A 92 -19.96 11.85 21.08
N VAL A 93 -20.55 12.27 22.20
CA VAL A 93 -21.99 12.10 22.46
C VAL A 93 -22.72 13.33 21.92
N SER A 94 -23.73 13.14 21.08
CA SER A 94 -24.54 14.24 20.52
C SER A 94 -25.96 14.19 21.08
N THR A 95 -26.31 15.14 21.94
CA THR A 95 -27.63 15.23 22.58
C THR A 95 -28.49 16.25 21.84
N ALA A 96 -29.67 15.83 21.35
CA ALA A 96 -30.59 16.73 20.65
C ALA A 96 -31.21 17.77 21.58
N LEU A 97 -31.32 19.01 21.10
CA LEU A 97 -31.96 20.09 21.84
C LEU A 97 -33.48 20.03 21.63
N VAL A 98 -34.25 20.10 22.71
CA VAL A 98 -35.71 20.12 22.63
C VAL A 98 -36.18 21.50 22.16
N GLY A 99 -36.99 21.53 21.10
CA GLY A 99 -37.61 22.74 20.59
C GLY A 99 -36.68 23.65 19.77
N ARG A 100 -35.51 23.15 19.35
CA ARG A 100 -34.55 23.88 18.50
C ARG A 100 -33.86 22.91 17.55
N ASP A 101 -33.52 23.36 16.36
CA ASP A 101 -32.67 22.59 15.45
C ASP A 101 -31.22 22.65 15.94
N GLY A 102 -30.67 21.50 16.34
CA GLY A 102 -29.30 21.38 16.79
C GLY A 102 -29.05 20.26 17.78
N THR A 103 -27.77 19.94 17.98
CA THR A 103 -27.30 18.98 18.99
C THR A 103 -26.17 19.60 19.80
N VAL A 104 -26.11 19.31 21.10
CA VAL A 104 -24.95 19.58 21.95
C VAL A 104 -23.99 18.42 21.79
N LYS A 105 -22.75 18.69 21.38
CA LYS A 105 -21.70 17.69 21.20
C LYS A 105 -20.79 17.68 22.42
N GLU A 106 -20.75 16.57 23.14
CA GLU A 106 -19.88 16.35 24.28
C GLU A 106 -18.74 15.43 23.87
N TYR A 107 -17.51 15.94 23.97
CA TYR A 107 -16.31 15.16 23.75
C TYR A 107 -16.01 14.34 25.00
N ILE A 108 -15.96 13.01 24.86
CA ILE A 108 -15.71 12.10 25.99
C ILE A 108 -14.22 11.78 26.08
N ASN A 109 -13.68 11.18 25.02
CA ASN A 109 -12.28 10.81 24.94
C ASN A 109 -11.85 10.58 23.50
N GLU A 110 -10.54 10.56 23.28
CA GLU A 110 -9.91 10.01 22.09
C GLU A 110 -9.63 8.52 22.30
N GLY A 111 -9.85 7.71 21.25
CA GLY A 111 -9.37 6.33 21.22
C GLY A 111 -7.88 6.28 20.86
N ASP A 112 -7.35 5.07 20.74
CA ASP A 112 -5.98 4.85 20.27
C ASP A 112 -5.91 5.00 18.75
N TRP A 113 -4.71 5.24 18.20
CA TRP A 113 -4.50 5.20 16.77
C TRP A 113 -4.56 3.76 16.28
N ALA A 114 -5.51 3.46 15.40
CA ALA A 114 -5.51 2.24 14.60
C ALA A 114 -4.56 2.42 13.42
N ILE A 115 -3.57 1.54 13.34
CA ILE A 115 -2.49 1.56 12.35
C ILE A 115 -2.69 0.33 11.46
N SER A 116 -2.75 0.54 10.14
CA SER A 116 -2.77 -0.55 9.17
C SER A 116 -1.61 -0.38 8.20
N ILE A 117 -0.76 -1.39 8.14
CA ILE A 117 0.49 -1.39 7.38
C ILE A 117 0.39 -2.48 6.32
N VAL A 118 0.72 -2.14 5.08
CA VAL A 118 0.91 -3.09 3.99
C VAL A 118 2.38 -3.06 3.61
N VAL A 119 3.04 -4.20 3.73
CA VAL A 119 4.48 -4.36 3.50
C VAL A 119 4.71 -5.21 2.27
N GLY A 120 5.63 -4.74 1.44
CA GLY A 120 6.21 -5.41 0.31
C GLY A 120 7.52 -6.09 0.64
N LEU A 121 7.59 -7.40 0.48
CA LEU A 121 8.86 -8.14 0.59
C LEU A 121 9.25 -8.65 -0.78
N GLN A 122 10.40 -8.20 -1.26
CA GLN A 122 10.98 -8.64 -2.53
C GLN A 122 11.99 -9.77 -2.31
N GLY A 123 11.94 -10.79 -3.17
CA GLY A 123 12.99 -11.78 -3.35
C GLY A 123 14.30 -11.17 -3.82
N VAL A 124 15.33 -11.22 -2.99
CA VAL A 124 16.68 -10.74 -3.31
C VAL A 124 17.68 -11.87 -3.09
N GLN A 125 18.58 -12.05 -4.05
CA GLN A 125 19.72 -12.96 -3.95
C GLN A 125 20.99 -12.16 -4.31
N ASP A 126 22.01 -12.22 -3.45
CA ASP A 126 23.27 -11.48 -3.65
C ASP A 126 23.11 -9.96 -3.89
N GLY A 127 22.09 -9.35 -3.29
CA GLY A 127 21.79 -7.92 -3.44
C GLY A 127 21.09 -7.53 -4.74
N VAL A 128 20.72 -8.50 -5.58
CA VAL A 128 19.98 -8.30 -6.83
C VAL A 128 18.60 -8.94 -6.74
N MET A 129 17.61 -8.31 -7.36
CA MET A 129 16.28 -8.90 -7.45
C MET A 129 16.35 -10.24 -8.20
N ALA A 130 15.83 -11.28 -7.57
CA ALA A 130 15.89 -12.64 -8.08
C ALA A 130 14.48 -13.23 -8.15
N ASP A 131 14.28 -14.20 -9.04
CA ASP A 131 13.03 -14.95 -9.16
C ASP A 131 12.93 -16.05 -8.07
N VAL A 132 13.15 -15.65 -6.82
CA VAL A 132 13.13 -16.50 -5.64
C VAL A 132 12.15 -15.91 -4.65
N TRP A 133 11.32 -16.74 -4.02
CA TRP A 133 10.41 -16.27 -2.99
C TRP A 133 11.20 -15.86 -1.73
N PRO A 134 10.93 -14.69 -1.12
CA PRO A 134 11.69 -14.15 0.03
C PRO A 134 11.38 -14.88 1.35
N ASP A 135 11.79 -16.15 1.46
CA ASP A 135 11.48 -16.98 2.63
C ASP A 135 12.13 -16.48 3.91
N ALA A 136 13.38 -16.03 3.83
CA ALA A 136 14.15 -15.53 4.96
C ALA A 136 13.54 -14.23 5.52
N GLN A 137 13.24 -13.26 4.65
CA GLN A 137 12.67 -11.97 5.04
C GLN A 137 11.26 -12.15 5.63
N VAL A 138 10.44 -13.01 5.05
CA VAL A 138 9.10 -13.32 5.57
C VAL A 138 9.20 -13.97 6.96
N ARG A 139 10.13 -14.90 7.17
CA ARG A 139 10.31 -15.57 8.48
C ARG A 139 10.81 -14.60 9.55
N GLU A 140 11.74 -13.73 9.20
CA GLU A 140 12.30 -12.72 10.11
C GLU A 140 11.23 -11.70 10.53
N LEU A 141 10.51 -11.13 9.55
CA LEU A 141 9.43 -10.20 9.82
C LEU A 141 8.33 -10.86 10.65
N ARG A 142 7.94 -12.08 10.31
CA ARG A 142 6.96 -12.85 11.09
C ARG A 142 7.41 -13.03 12.53
N LYS A 143 8.67 -13.44 12.77
CA LYS A 143 9.21 -13.66 14.12
C LYS A 143 9.15 -12.37 14.93
N LEU A 144 9.53 -11.23 14.33
CA LEU A 144 9.49 -9.93 14.99
C LEU A 144 8.05 -9.55 15.38
N LEU A 145 7.09 -9.68 14.46
CA LEU A 145 5.70 -9.27 14.66
C LEU A 145 4.89 -10.22 15.56
N GLU A 146 5.32 -11.48 15.72
CA GLU A 146 4.71 -12.45 16.65
C GLU A 146 5.16 -12.25 18.10
N THR A 147 6.11 -11.35 18.36
CA THR A 147 6.54 -10.99 19.72
C THR A 147 5.38 -10.34 20.48
N LYS A 148 5.12 -10.81 21.71
CA LYS A 148 4.01 -10.32 22.55
C LYS A 148 4.41 -9.07 23.35
N GLU A 149 5.05 -8.12 22.70
CA GLU A 149 5.52 -6.88 23.31
C GLU A 149 5.21 -5.68 22.43
N ALA A 150 5.33 -4.48 22.99
CA ALA A 150 5.21 -3.25 22.23
C ALA A 150 6.46 -3.07 21.36
N LEU A 151 6.25 -2.94 20.05
CA LEU A 151 7.31 -2.72 19.09
C LEU A 151 7.53 -1.22 18.90
N ARG A 152 8.80 -0.81 18.86
CA ARG A 152 9.18 0.56 18.47
C ARG A 152 9.06 0.69 16.96
N VAL A 153 8.45 1.78 16.52
CA VAL A 153 8.29 2.04 15.09
C VAL A 153 8.72 3.45 14.76
N GLN A 154 9.53 3.55 13.72
CA GLN A 154 10.12 4.79 13.25
C GLN A 154 9.79 4.95 11.77
N SER A 155 9.15 6.06 11.44
CA SER A 155 8.90 6.48 10.06
C SER A 155 8.58 7.96 10.06
N SER A 156 9.09 8.72 9.10
CA SER A 156 8.79 10.13 8.96
C SER A 156 7.29 10.42 8.85
N PHE A 157 6.50 9.47 8.35
CA PHE A 157 5.05 9.57 8.32
C PHE A 157 4.41 9.43 9.71
N LEU A 158 4.84 8.45 10.50
CA LEU A 158 4.30 8.18 11.84
C LEU A 158 4.71 9.27 12.85
N ASP A 159 5.90 9.85 12.67
CA ASP A 159 6.41 10.94 13.50
C ASP A 159 5.50 12.18 13.44
N VAL A 160 4.89 12.48 12.28
CA VAL A 160 3.92 13.58 12.13
C VAL A 160 2.70 13.39 13.04
N TRP A 161 2.34 12.13 13.32
CA TRP A 161 1.23 11.77 14.20
C TRP A 161 1.67 11.51 15.64
N GLY A 162 2.95 11.65 15.96
CA GLY A 162 3.51 11.39 17.29
C GLY A 162 3.53 9.90 17.67
N ILE A 163 3.42 8.98 16.71
CA ILE A 163 3.35 7.55 16.96
C ILE A 163 4.76 6.97 16.93
N SER A 164 5.24 6.47 18.07
CA SER A 164 6.57 5.87 18.21
C SER A 164 6.57 4.39 18.62
N ARG A 165 5.44 3.90 19.15
CA ARG A 165 5.26 2.52 19.58
C ARG A 165 3.93 1.97 19.06
N MET A 166 3.91 0.67 18.79
CA MET A 166 2.69 -0.03 18.42
C MET A 166 2.65 -1.46 18.96
N VAL A 167 1.45 -1.97 19.15
CA VAL A 167 1.19 -3.39 19.45
C VAL A 167 0.44 -4.02 18.28
N VAL A 168 0.96 -5.16 17.81
CA VAL A 168 0.38 -5.89 16.68
C VAL A 168 -0.88 -6.63 17.13
N LYS A 169 -1.98 -6.44 16.39
CA LYS A 169 -3.27 -7.14 16.60
C LYS A 169 -3.41 -8.36 15.72
N SER A 170 -3.07 -8.21 14.44
CA SER A 170 -3.20 -9.30 13.47
C SER A 170 -2.24 -9.12 12.30
N ILE A 171 -1.87 -10.26 11.72
CA ILE A 171 -1.00 -10.37 10.56
C ILE A 171 -1.73 -11.26 9.57
N SER A 172 -1.78 -10.83 8.31
CA SER A 172 -2.29 -11.65 7.21
C SER A 172 -1.36 -11.57 6.02
N ALA A 173 -1.22 -12.69 5.32
CA ALA A 173 -0.44 -12.80 4.11
C ALA A 173 -1.17 -13.75 3.16
N THR A 174 -1.20 -13.42 1.88
CA THR A 174 -1.77 -14.27 0.84
C THR A 174 -0.65 -14.65 -0.10
N GLN A 175 -0.44 -15.95 -0.31
CA GLN A 175 0.54 -16.42 -1.27
C GLN A 175 0.10 -16.06 -2.69
N GLN A 176 1.02 -15.50 -3.47
CA GLN A 176 0.88 -15.33 -4.90
C GLN A 176 1.75 -16.37 -5.61
N THR A 177 1.19 -17.05 -6.61
CA THR A 177 1.89 -18.15 -7.31
C THR A 177 2.81 -17.64 -8.42
N ASP A 178 2.60 -16.41 -8.86
CA ASP A 178 3.18 -15.78 -10.04
C ASP A 178 4.19 -14.68 -9.73
N SER A 179 4.54 -14.48 -8.46
CA SER A 179 5.34 -13.34 -8.02
C SER A 179 6.51 -13.74 -7.11
N ASN A 180 7.68 -13.15 -7.35
CA ASN A 180 8.82 -13.14 -6.44
C ASN A 180 8.68 -12.08 -5.34
N TYR A 181 7.46 -11.58 -5.14
CA TYR A 181 7.09 -10.56 -4.19
C TYR A 181 5.99 -11.07 -3.26
N GLN A 182 6.18 -10.89 -1.96
CA GLN A 182 5.21 -11.25 -0.94
C GLN A 182 4.65 -9.98 -0.30
N THR A 183 3.34 -9.76 -0.44
CA THR A 183 2.63 -8.71 0.30
C THR A 183 2.15 -9.25 1.65
N MET A 184 2.35 -8.48 2.71
CA MET A 184 1.83 -8.77 4.06
C MET A 184 1.05 -7.58 4.59
N SER A 185 -0.09 -7.85 5.20
CA SER A 185 -0.93 -6.85 5.85
C SER A 185 -0.86 -7.01 7.36
N ILE A 186 -0.61 -5.92 8.06
CA ILE A 186 -0.44 -5.88 9.51
C ILE A 186 -1.44 -4.86 10.06
N SER A 187 -2.21 -5.28 11.06
CA SER A 187 -3.06 -4.38 11.85
C SER A 187 -2.46 -4.23 13.23
N ALA A 188 -2.27 -2.99 13.66
CA ALA A 188 -1.68 -2.64 14.94
C ALA A 188 -2.42 -1.46 15.58
N VAL A 189 -2.16 -1.23 16.85
CA VAL A 189 -2.63 -0.05 17.60
C VAL A 189 -1.46 0.66 18.23
N SER A 190 -1.50 1.99 18.25
CA SER A 190 -0.50 2.80 18.95
C SER A 190 -0.48 2.48 20.42
N ASP A 191 0.71 2.43 20.99
CA ASP A 191 0.89 2.37 22.43
C ASP A 191 1.54 3.67 22.89
N GLU A 192 1.08 4.19 24.03
CA GLU A 192 1.64 5.39 24.66
C GLU A 192 2.04 5.01 26.09
N ASP A 193 3.23 5.44 26.51
CA ASP A 193 3.66 5.26 27.89
C ASP A 193 2.74 6.13 28.79
N TYR A 194 1.84 5.49 29.54
CA TYR A 194 0.92 6.20 30.44
C TYR A 194 1.53 6.35 31.83
N GLU A 195 1.79 7.58 32.24
CA GLU A 195 2.20 7.87 33.62
C GLU A 195 0.96 7.83 34.54
N ILE A 196 0.84 6.76 35.33
CA ILE A 196 -0.20 6.70 36.37
C ILE A 196 0.25 7.58 37.55
N PHE A 197 -0.33 8.78 37.66
CA PHE A 197 -0.24 9.55 38.89
C PHE A 197 -1.27 9.04 39.90
N SER A 198 -0.82 8.31 40.91
CA SER A 198 -1.66 7.99 42.07
C SER A 198 -1.66 9.18 43.03
N ASN A 199 -2.80 9.86 43.16
CA ASN A 199 -3.01 10.92 44.15
C ASN A 199 -3.51 10.38 45.50
N ASP A 200 -3.55 9.07 45.70
CA ASP A 200 -4.26 8.43 46.82
C ASP A 200 -3.41 8.17 48.07
N TYR A 201 -2.22 8.76 48.18
CA TYR A 201 -1.44 8.75 49.42
C TYR A 201 -1.29 10.16 50.01
N GLU A 202 -2.35 10.64 50.67
CA GLU A 202 -2.16 11.56 51.79
C GLU A 202 -1.47 10.76 52.91
N ALA A 203 -0.18 11.03 53.14
CA ALA A 203 0.52 10.52 54.31
C ALA A 203 -0.30 10.83 55.58
N PRO A 204 -0.48 9.89 56.52
CA PRO A 204 -1.30 10.13 57.69
C PRO A 204 -0.75 11.34 58.45
N LYS A 205 -1.55 12.42 58.48
CA LYS A 205 -1.32 13.55 59.37
C LYS A 205 -1.53 13.05 60.79
N GLY A 206 -0.45 13.02 61.56
CA GLY A 206 -0.50 12.94 63.02
C GLY A 206 0.01 11.63 63.59
N ALA A 207 1.27 11.66 64.03
CA ALA A 207 1.69 11.01 65.26
C ALA A 207 2.54 12.05 66.02
N GLU A 208 1.85 12.92 66.77
CA GLU A 208 2.42 13.49 68.00
C GLU A 208 2.52 12.38 69.06
#